data_AF-A0A7Y0BG19-F1
#
_entry.id   AF-A0A7Y0BG19-F1
#
_cell.length_a   1.000
_cell.length_b   1.000
_cell.length_c   1.000
_cell.angle_alpha   90.00
_cell.angle_beta   90.00
_cell.angle_gamma   90.00
#
_symmetry.space_group_name_H-M   'P 1'
#
loop_
_entity.id
_entity.type
_entity.pdbx_description
1 polymer ?
#
loop_
_entity_poly.entity_id
_entity_poly.type
_entity_poly.pdbx_seq_one_letter_code
_entity_poly.pdbx_strand_id
1 'polypeptide(L)'
;MADQPQPPQPAAAHRRLDGFVGKWRATGDSYADGQKADDPLASAVPWTSDETYEWLPGGFFLLHRFDAMAGNRVFKGTEIIGSDEARGSYFSRFFDNAGNHPEYLITVQAKVWTFSEAATRATVTESDDGQRMAFKWEWRNSGSNWLALCDRVAQRVS
;
A
#
# COMPACT_ATOMS: atom_id res chain seq x y z
N MET A 1 -27.29 23.12 30.82
CA MET A 1 -26.06 23.06 30.00
C MET A 1 -26.27 21.94 29.01
N ALA A 2 -26.26 22.21 27.70
CA ALA A 2 -26.40 21.15 26.70
C ALA A 2 -25.13 20.31 26.71
N ASP A 3 -25.29 18.98 26.72
CA ASP A 3 -24.19 18.03 26.62
C ASP A 3 -23.52 18.24 25.26
N GLN A 4 -22.24 18.61 25.25
CA GLN A 4 -21.52 18.78 23.99
C GLN A 4 -21.27 17.40 23.39
N PRO A 5 -21.53 17.18 22.09
CA PRO A 5 -21.24 15.89 21.47
C PRO A 5 -19.75 15.59 21.62
N GLN A 6 -19.45 14.45 22.24
CA GLN A 6 -18.09 13.99 22.44
C GLN A 6 -17.39 13.83 21.08
N PRO A 7 -16.13 14.26 20.93
CA PRO A 7 -15.38 14.05 19.69
C PRO A 7 -15.33 12.56 19.33
N PRO A 8 -15.41 12.21 18.04
CA PRO A 8 -15.30 10.81 17.62
C PRO A 8 -13.95 10.23 18.09
N GLN A 9 -13.94 8.94 18.39
CA GLN A 9 -12.76 8.19 18.82
C GLN A 9 -12.44 7.08 17.80
N PRO A 10 -11.17 6.77 17.50
CA PRO A 10 -10.81 5.68 16.61
C PRO A 10 -11.30 4.32 17.14
N ALA A 11 -12.08 3.59 16.33
CA ALA A 11 -12.48 2.23 16.65
C ALA A 11 -11.34 1.20 16.49
N ALA A 12 -11.62 -0.05 16.87
CA ALA A 12 -10.69 -1.18 16.74
C ALA A 12 -10.21 -1.40 15.28
N ALA A 13 -11.04 -1.10 14.29
CA ALA A 13 -10.65 -1.17 12.88
C ALA A 13 -9.50 -0.20 12.57
N HIS A 14 -9.53 1.02 13.07
CA HIS A 14 -8.41 1.96 12.93
C HIS A 14 -7.13 1.39 13.56
N ARG A 15 -7.22 0.86 14.77
CA ARG A 15 -6.06 0.23 15.46
C ARG A 15 -5.47 -0.96 14.71
N ARG A 16 -6.23 -1.63 13.85
CA ARG A 16 -5.69 -2.72 13.01
C ARG A 16 -4.58 -2.23 12.07
N LEU A 17 -4.59 -0.94 11.70
CA LEU A 17 -3.56 -0.31 10.87
C LEU A 17 -2.24 -0.06 11.62
N ASP A 18 -2.18 -0.24 12.95
CA ASP A 18 -0.96 -0.07 13.73
C ASP A 18 0.21 -0.96 13.23
N GLY A 19 -0.10 -2.07 12.55
CA GLY A 19 0.90 -2.93 11.92
C GLY A 19 1.76 -2.24 10.86
N PHE A 20 1.20 -1.25 10.14
CA PHE A 20 1.93 -0.48 9.13
C PHE A 20 2.81 0.62 9.72
N VAL A 21 2.39 1.22 10.85
CA VAL A 21 3.00 2.42 11.43
C VAL A 21 4.49 2.20 11.68
N GLY A 22 5.35 3.08 11.17
CA GLY A 22 6.79 3.00 11.33
C GLY A 22 7.54 3.36 10.06
N LYS A 23 8.87 3.21 10.10
CA LYS A 23 9.73 3.39 8.93
C LYS A 23 10.14 2.03 8.38
N TRP A 24 10.23 1.97 7.06
CA TRP A 24 10.51 0.74 6.35
C TRP A 24 11.51 0.97 5.22
N ARG A 25 12.35 -0.03 4.99
CA ARG A 25 13.17 -0.15 3.78
C ARG A 25 12.65 -1.33 2.99
N ALA A 26 12.17 -1.10 1.77
CA ALA A 26 11.74 -2.17 0.88
C ALA A 26 12.71 -2.42 -0.25
N THR A 27 12.85 -3.70 -0.61
CA THR A 27 13.62 -4.15 -1.78
C THR A 27 12.84 -5.22 -2.53
N GLY A 28 13.14 -5.39 -3.82
CA GLY A 28 12.48 -6.38 -4.66
C GLY A 28 12.71 -6.09 -6.13
N ASP A 29 11.70 -6.36 -6.96
CA ASP A 29 11.76 -6.22 -8.40
C ASP A 29 10.51 -5.54 -8.95
N SER A 30 10.67 -4.69 -9.97
CA SER A 30 9.61 -4.18 -10.81
C SER A 30 9.65 -4.83 -12.17
N TYR A 31 8.48 -5.09 -12.74
CA TYR A 31 8.32 -5.66 -14.07
C TYR A 31 7.66 -4.71 -15.06
N ALA A 32 7.43 -3.46 -14.66
CA ALA A 32 6.57 -2.52 -15.38
C ALA A 32 7.08 -2.14 -16.78
N ASP A 33 8.38 -1.87 -16.88
CA ASP A 33 8.98 -1.30 -18.08
C ASP A 33 9.40 -2.42 -19.04
N GLY A 34 8.82 -2.44 -20.24
CA GLY A 34 9.13 -3.45 -21.27
C GLY A 34 8.45 -4.81 -21.08
N GLN A 35 7.47 -4.90 -20.16
CA GLN A 35 6.76 -6.14 -19.85
C GLN A 35 6.13 -6.80 -21.08
N LYS A 36 6.25 -8.13 -21.15
CA LYS A 36 5.57 -8.96 -22.16
C LYS A 36 4.60 -9.91 -21.49
N ALA A 37 3.47 -10.18 -22.12
CA ALA A 37 2.42 -11.01 -21.52
C ALA A 37 2.77 -12.51 -21.45
N ASP A 38 3.62 -12.99 -22.37
CA ASP A 38 4.08 -14.38 -22.45
C ASP A 38 5.19 -14.71 -21.44
N ASP A 39 6.01 -13.72 -21.10
CA ASP A 39 6.98 -13.79 -20.00
C ASP A 39 6.99 -12.47 -19.19
N PRO A 40 6.04 -12.31 -18.24
CA PRO A 40 5.86 -11.06 -17.51
C PRO A 40 7.00 -10.69 -16.57
N LEU A 41 7.90 -11.62 -16.27
CA LEU A 41 9.00 -11.42 -15.32
C LEU A 41 10.34 -11.16 -16.02
N ALA A 42 10.45 -11.39 -17.33
CA ALA A 42 11.68 -11.20 -18.10
C ALA A 42 12.26 -9.78 -18.02
N SER A 43 11.43 -8.79 -17.72
CA SER A 43 11.81 -7.37 -17.66
C SER A 43 12.09 -6.88 -16.24
N ALA A 44 12.43 -7.80 -15.33
CA ALA A 44 12.74 -7.45 -13.94
C ALA A 44 13.86 -6.41 -13.84
N VAL A 45 13.56 -5.31 -13.14
CA VAL A 45 14.54 -4.32 -12.70
C VAL A 45 14.47 -4.17 -11.19
N PRO A 46 15.61 -3.93 -10.51
CA PRO A 46 15.62 -3.87 -9.05
C PRO A 46 14.78 -2.71 -8.53
N TRP A 47 14.02 -2.97 -7.47
CA TRP A 47 13.27 -2.00 -6.68
C TRP A 47 13.98 -1.73 -5.35
N THR A 48 14.06 -0.46 -4.97
CA THR A 48 14.38 -0.04 -3.60
C THR A 48 13.49 1.12 -3.17
N SER A 49 13.00 1.14 -1.94
CA SER A 49 12.26 2.27 -1.37
C SER A 49 12.54 2.49 0.10
N ASP A 50 12.54 3.76 0.51
CA ASP A 50 12.37 4.17 1.90
C ASP A 50 10.91 4.64 2.08
N GLU A 51 10.23 4.09 3.08
CA GLU A 51 8.80 4.29 3.31
C GLU A 51 8.53 4.68 4.76
N THR A 52 7.51 5.50 4.99
CA THR A 52 7.07 5.89 6.34
C THR A 52 5.56 5.87 6.39
N TYR A 53 5.02 5.25 7.44
CA TYR A 53 3.60 5.25 7.78
C TYR A 53 3.42 5.92 9.14
N GLU A 54 2.62 6.97 9.19
CA GLU A 54 2.45 7.82 10.36
C GLU A 54 0.97 8.17 10.55
N TRP A 55 0.50 8.14 11.80
CA TRP A 55 -0.86 8.56 12.13
C TRP A 55 -1.03 10.07 11.87
N LEU A 56 -2.05 10.43 11.09
CA LEU A 56 -2.54 11.80 11.04
C LEU A 56 -3.24 12.17 12.36
N PRO A 57 -3.37 13.48 12.67
CA PRO A 57 -4.05 13.94 13.88
C PRO A 57 -5.43 13.30 14.05
N GLY A 58 -5.73 12.88 15.27
CA GLY A 58 -6.98 12.18 15.61
C GLY A 58 -6.93 10.65 15.48
N GLY A 59 -5.94 10.08 14.80
CA GLY A 59 -5.75 8.62 14.77
C GLY A 59 -6.74 7.85 13.88
N PHE A 60 -7.36 8.52 12.92
CA PHE A 60 -8.31 7.91 11.98
C PHE A 60 -7.68 7.54 10.63
N PHE A 61 -6.58 8.20 10.27
CA PHE A 61 -5.96 8.02 8.96
C PHE A 61 -4.46 7.85 9.10
N LEU A 62 -3.89 6.91 8.34
CA LEU A 62 -2.46 6.83 8.15
C LEU A 62 -2.06 7.65 6.94
N LEU A 63 -0.94 8.34 7.08
CA LEU A 63 -0.18 8.92 6.00
C LEU A 63 1.00 8.02 5.68
N HIS A 64 0.99 7.45 4.48
CA HIS A 64 2.09 6.72 3.90
C HIS A 64 2.86 7.64 2.94
N ARG A 65 4.18 7.70 3.07
CA ARG A 65 5.09 8.35 2.11
C ARG A 65 6.11 7.34 1.64
N PHE A 66 6.40 7.34 0.33
CA PHE A 66 7.41 6.46 -0.26
C PHE A 66 8.34 7.25 -1.19
N ASP A 67 9.63 6.96 -1.08
CA ASP A 67 10.67 7.41 -1.99
C ASP A 67 11.33 6.17 -2.60
N ALA A 68 11.02 5.86 -3.85
CA ALA A 68 11.43 4.62 -4.51
C ALA A 68 12.20 4.87 -5.82
N MET A 69 13.02 3.87 -6.14
CA MET A 69 13.71 3.70 -7.41
C MET A 69 13.40 2.30 -7.95
N ALA A 70 12.96 2.23 -9.21
CA ALA A 70 12.81 0.99 -9.97
C ALA A 70 13.76 1.06 -11.19
N GLY A 71 14.89 0.35 -11.12
CA GLY A 71 16.00 0.60 -12.04
C GLY A 71 16.42 2.08 -12.02
N ASN A 72 16.29 2.77 -13.15
CA ASN A 72 16.60 4.20 -13.28
C ASN A 72 15.37 5.12 -13.12
N ARG A 73 14.19 4.55 -12.85
CA ARG A 73 12.94 5.29 -12.74
C ARG A 73 12.69 5.71 -11.30
N VAL A 74 12.48 7.01 -11.11
CA VAL A 74 12.06 7.61 -9.84
C VAL A 74 10.55 7.39 -9.67
N PHE A 75 10.15 6.78 -8.55
CA PHE A 75 8.75 6.58 -8.17
C PHE A 75 8.54 7.04 -6.73
N LYS A 76 7.88 8.18 -6.56
CA LYS A 76 7.69 8.81 -5.24
C LYS A 76 6.27 9.27 -5.09
N GLY A 77 5.78 9.32 -3.86
CA GLY A 77 4.42 9.75 -3.63
C GLY A 77 3.95 9.56 -2.21
N THR A 78 2.64 9.64 -2.06
CA THR A 78 1.97 9.50 -0.78
C THR A 78 0.64 8.78 -0.93
N GLU A 79 0.20 8.17 0.16
CA GLU A 79 -1.07 7.49 0.25
C GLU A 79 -1.71 7.78 1.61
N ILE A 80 -3.02 8.04 1.63
CA ILE A 80 -3.80 8.16 2.86
C ILE A 80 -4.65 6.90 3.00
N ILE A 81 -4.56 6.21 4.13
CA ILE A 81 -5.28 4.96 4.41
C ILE A 81 -6.25 5.20 5.59
N GLY A 82 -7.49 4.74 5.47
CA GLY A 82 -8.52 4.85 6.51
C GLY A 82 -9.41 3.63 6.59
N SER A 83 -10.23 3.58 7.65
CA SER A 83 -11.28 2.57 7.80
C SER A 83 -12.64 3.12 7.36
N ASP A 84 -13.44 2.30 6.69
CA ASP A 84 -14.87 2.52 6.47
C ASP A 84 -15.65 1.51 7.32
N GLU A 85 -16.03 1.94 8.52
CA GLU A 85 -16.73 1.09 9.49
C GLU A 85 -18.11 0.64 8.98
N ALA A 86 -18.80 1.49 8.21
CA ALA A 86 -20.12 1.17 7.67
C ALA A 86 -20.04 0.01 6.67
N ARG A 87 -18.92 -0.11 5.95
CA ARG A 87 -18.66 -1.18 4.98
C ARG A 87 -17.86 -2.35 5.54
N GLY A 88 -17.33 -2.23 6.76
CA GLY A 88 -16.42 -3.22 7.34
C GLY A 88 -15.14 -3.39 6.52
N SER A 89 -14.71 -2.34 5.82
CA SER A 89 -13.55 -2.34 4.94
C SER A 89 -12.61 -1.18 5.26
N TYR A 90 -11.54 -1.07 4.48
CA TYR A 90 -10.61 0.05 4.50
C TYR A 90 -10.59 0.66 3.11
N PHE A 91 -9.99 1.84 3.02
CA PHE A 91 -9.76 2.51 1.74
C PHE A 91 -8.39 3.16 1.74
N SER A 92 -7.87 3.42 0.55
CA SER A 92 -6.77 4.35 0.40
C SER A 92 -6.88 5.28 -0.79
N ARG A 93 -6.19 6.41 -0.67
CA ARG A 93 -6.07 7.45 -1.71
C ARG A 93 -4.60 7.69 -1.97
N PHE A 94 -4.16 7.32 -3.16
CA PHE A 94 -2.76 7.37 -3.56
C PHE A 94 -2.49 8.59 -4.46
N PHE A 95 -1.25 9.10 -4.46
CA PHE A 95 -0.77 10.15 -5.37
C PHE A 95 0.72 9.94 -5.65
N ASP A 96 1.15 9.88 -6.91
CA ASP A 96 2.57 9.79 -7.29
C ASP A 96 3.11 10.97 -8.11
N ASN A 97 4.43 10.96 -8.32
CA ASN A 97 5.18 11.92 -9.11
C ASN A 97 4.95 11.81 -10.63
N ALA A 98 4.12 10.87 -11.09
CA ALA A 98 3.66 10.77 -12.47
C ALA A 98 2.21 11.28 -12.64
N GLY A 99 1.57 11.73 -11.56
CA GLY A 99 0.20 12.26 -11.55
C GLY A 99 -0.90 11.20 -11.40
N ASN A 100 -0.54 9.93 -11.18
CA ASN A 100 -1.51 8.87 -10.92
C ASN A 100 -2.10 9.03 -9.52
N HIS A 101 -3.39 8.73 -9.39
CA HIS A 101 -4.10 8.86 -8.11
C HIS A 101 -5.25 7.86 -7.91
N PRO A 102 -4.99 6.54 -8.04
CA PRO A 102 -6.00 5.53 -7.78
C PRO A 102 -6.57 5.61 -6.36
N GLU A 103 -7.82 5.17 -6.26
CA GLU A 103 -8.48 4.87 -4.99
C GLU A 103 -8.55 3.35 -4.85
N TYR A 104 -8.17 2.82 -3.69
CA TYR A 104 -8.24 1.39 -3.45
C TYR A 104 -9.33 1.07 -2.44
N LEU A 105 -10.14 0.05 -2.74
CA LEU A 105 -10.84 -0.71 -1.72
C LEU A 105 -9.83 -1.65 -1.06
N ILE A 106 -9.83 -1.68 0.27
CA ILE A 106 -8.91 -2.51 1.05
C ILE A 106 -9.71 -3.45 1.95
N THR A 107 -9.35 -4.72 1.93
CA THR A 107 -9.87 -5.74 2.86
C THR A 107 -8.71 -6.42 3.59
N VAL A 108 -9.01 -7.02 4.74
CA VAL A 108 -8.01 -7.74 5.52
C VAL A 108 -8.58 -9.05 6.03
N GLN A 109 -7.82 -10.13 5.86
CA GLN A 109 -8.10 -11.42 6.47
C GLN A 109 -6.84 -11.91 7.19
N ALA A 110 -6.94 -12.06 8.51
CA ALA A 110 -5.77 -12.27 9.37
C ALA A 110 -4.68 -11.22 9.08
N LYS A 111 -3.54 -11.62 8.53
CA LYS A 111 -2.37 -10.77 8.23
C LYS A 111 -2.18 -10.44 6.75
N VAL A 112 -3.19 -10.74 5.93
CA VAL A 112 -3.17 -10.48 4.49
C VAL A 112 -4.12 -9.35 4.17
N TRP A 113 -3.57 -8.23 3.74
CA TRP A 113 -4.28 -7.07 3.24
C TRP A 113 -4.40 -7.17 1.72
N THR A 114 -5.58 -6.92 1.19
CA THR A 114 -5.82 -6.89 -0.25
C THR A 114 -6.22 -5.49 -0.66
N PHE A 115 -5.48 -4.90 -1.59
CA PHE A 115 -5.79 -3.61 -2.21
C PHE A 115 -6.34 -3.89 -3.60
N SER A 116 -7.40 -3.21 -4.01
CA SER A 116 -7.95 -3.44 -5.35
C SER A 116 -8.70 -2.24 -5.91
N GLU A 117 -8.49 -2.04 -7.21
CA GLU A 117 -9.35 -1.26 -8.11
C GLU A 117 -9.48 -2.01 -9.45
N ALA A 118 -10.02 -1.37 -10.48
CA ALA A 118 -10.31 -2.00 -11.77
C ALA A 118 -9.06 -2.51 -12.51
N ALA A 119 -7.94 -1.78 -12.44
CA ALA A 119 -6.74 -2.03 -13.24
C ALA A 119 -5.52 -2.50 -12.42
N THR A 120 -5.52 -2.36 -11.10
CA THR A 120 -4.42 -2.71 -10.21
C THR A 120 -4.95 -3.37 -8.93
N ARG A 121 -4.15 -4.30 -8.41
CA ARG A 121 -4.43 -4.96 -7.13
C ARG A 121 -3.14 -5.37 -6.44
N ALA A 122 -3.22 -5.53 -5.13
CA ALA A 122 -2.10 -6.00 -4.34
C ALA A 122 -2.52 -6.96 -3.24
N THR A 123 -1.58 -7.81 -2.85
CA THR A 123 -1.60 -8.49 -1.56
C THR A 123 -0.41 -8.01 -0.74
N VAL A 124 -0.66 -7.70 0.54
CA VAL A 124 0.36 -7.33 1.52
C VAL A 124 0.25 -8.28 2.70
N THR A 125 1.31 -9.05 2.93
CA THR A 125 1.36 -10.03 4.02
C THR A 125 2.27 -9.53 5.13
N GLU A 126 1.70 -9.29 6.31
CA GLU A 126 2.44 -8.93 7.52
C GLU A 126 3.07 -10.18 8.16
N SER A 127 4.32 -10.05 8.64
CA SER A 127 4.97 -11.09 9.43
C SER A 127 4.42 -11.17 10.85
N ASP A 128 4.76 -12.26 11.55
CA ASP A 128 4.25 -12.47 12.91
C ASP A 128 4.78 -11.49 13.95
N ASP A 129 6.04 -11.09 13.78
CA ASP A 129 6.76 -10.14 14.62
C ASP A 129 6.54 -8.67 14.22
N GLY A 130 5.75 -8.41 13.17
CA GLY A 130 5.51 -7.07 12.64
C GLY A 130 6.77 -6.37 12.10
N GLN A 131 7.86 -7.11 11.85
CA GLN A 131 9.13 -6.56 11.34
C GLN A 131 9.24 -6.63 9.81
N ARG A 132 8.30 -7.29 9.13
CA ARG A 132 8.33 -7.49 7.69
C ARG A 132 6.94 -7.40 7.08
N MET A 133 6.86 -6.81 5.89
CA MET A 133 5.70 -6.88 5.00
C MET A 133 6.14 -7.35 3.62
N ALA A 134 5.44 -8.32 3.05
CA ALA A 134 5.67 -8.78 1.68
C ALA A 134 4.55 -8.28 0.76
N PHE A 135 4.91 -7.58 -0.30
CA PHE A 135 4.00 -6.96 -1.25
C PHE A 135 4.08 -7.70 -2.58
N LYS A 136 2.91 -8.01 -3.15
CA LYS A 136 2.77 -8.48 -4.52
C LYS A 136 1.73 -7.65 -5.21
N TRP A 137 2.14 -6.92 -6.24
CA TRP A 137 1.26 -6.08 -7.04
C TRP A 137 1.04 -6.71 -8.40
N GLU A 138 -0.17 -6.56 -8.92
CA GLU A 138 -0.56 -6.94 -10.26
C GLU A 138 -1.31 -5.80 -10.94
N TRP A 139 -1.29 -5.78 -12.27
CA TRP A 139 -1.98 -4.77 -13.07
C TRP A 139 -2.52 -5.31 -14.40
N ARG A 140 -3.34 -4.50 -15.06
CA ARG A 140 -3.93 -4.72 -16.39
C ARG A 140 -3.56 -3.55 -17.33
N ASN A 141 -2.26 -3.37 -17.61
CA ASN A 141 -1.77 -2.23 -18.38
C ASN A 141 -2.11 -2.28 -19.88
N SER A 142 -2.23 -3.47 -20.48
CA SER A 142 -2.39 -3.60 -21.95
C SER A 142 -3.39 -4.67 -22.39
N GLY A 143 -4.20 -5.21 -21.47
CA GLY A 143 -5.20 -6.24 -21.78
C GLY A 143 -6.06 -6.65 -20.58
N SER A 144 -6.84 -7.72 -20.74
CA SER A 144 -7.73 -8.25 -19.69
C SER A 144 -7.02 -9.08 -18.61
N ASN A 145 -5.79 -9.51 -18.90
CA ASN A 145 -5.04 -10.41 -18.03
C ASN A 145 -4.33 -9.63 -16.92
N TRP A 146 -4.35 -10.17 -15.71
CA TRP A 146 -3.53 -9.68 -14.61
C TRP A 146 -2.09 -10.12 -14.84
N LEU A 147 -1.17 -9.15 -14.82
CA LEU A 147 0.27 -9.38 -14.90
C LEU A 147 0.92 -8.88 -13.62
N ALA A 148 2.01 -9.53 -13.18
CA ALA A 148 2.79 -9.06 -12.05
C ALA A 148 3.35 -7.66 -12.33
N LEU A 149 3.16 -6.71 -11.43
CA LEU A 149 3.67 -5.35 -11.55
C LEU A 149 4.99 -5.19 -10.78
N CYS A 150 5.01 -5.64 -9.54
CA CYS A 150 6.22 -5.70 -8.72
C CYS A 150 6.01 -6.61 -7.51
N ASP A 151 7.10 -7.26 -7.09
CA ASP A 151 7.17 -8.00 -5.84
C ASP A 151 8.22 -7.33 -4.94
N ARG A 152 7.87 -7.09 -3.68
CA ARG A 152 8.72 -6.34 -2.74
C ARG A 152 8.62 -6.91 -1.34
N VAL A 153 9.67 -6.68 -0.56
CA VAL A 153 9.71 -6.99 0.86
C VAL A 153 10.17 -5.74 1.59
N ALA A 154 9.32 -5.22 2.46
CA ALA A 154 9.66 -4.17 3.39
C ALA A 154 10.17 -4.78 4.71
N GLN A 155 11.29 -4.26 5.20
CA GLN A 155 11.84 -4.53 6.52
C GLN A 155 11.72 -3.28 7.37
N ARG A 156 11.26 -3.43 8.61
CA ARG A 156 11.11 -2.31 9.54
C ARG A 156 12.49 -1.81 9.95
N VAL A 157 12.67 -0.49 10.00
CA VAL A 157 13.93 0.14 10.40
C VAL A 157 13.81 1.01 11.66
N SER A 158 12.62 1.49 12.00
CA SER A 158 12.31 2.15 13.28
C SER A 158 10.80 2.19 13.54
#